data_AF-A0A7C5GRH1-F1
#
_entry.id   AF-A0A7C5GRH1-F1
#
_cell.length_a   1.000
_cell.length_b   1.000
_cell.length_c   1.000
_cell.angle_alpha   90.00
_cell.angle_beta   90.00
_cell.angle_gamma   90.00
#
_symmetry.space_group_name_H-M   'P 1'
#
loop_
_entity.id
_entity.type
_entity.pdbx_description
1 polymer ?
#
loop_
_entity_poly.entity_id
_entity_poly.type
_entity_poly.pdbx_seq_one_letter_code
_entity_poly.pdbx_strand_id
1 'polypeptide(L)'
;MQSSPAAFRHPRSLNAISDASAPDEVNNTAKRLSIYKVIRRNGQVTNFDVNKIVGAMTKAFLDVEGQQAKQSGRIHETVQRLTDAITTALFRRMPDGGIVHIEDIQDQVELVLMRAGEQKVARSYVLYR
;
A
#
# COMPACT_ATOMS: atom_id res chain seq x y z
N MET A 1 -64.35 -19.64 -30.05
CA MET A 1 -62.87 -19.64 -30.01
C MET A 1 -62.48 -18.78 -28.80
N GLN A 2 -62.60 -19.34 -27.59
CA GLN A 2 -61.48 -19.89 -26.78
C GLN A 2 -60.37 -18.82 -26.61
N SER A 3 -60.35 -17.98 -25.57
CA SER A 3 -60.20 -18.22 -24.11
C SER A 3 -58.81 -18.73 -23.70
N SER A 4 -58.08 -17.87 -22.98
CA SER A 4 -57.18 -18.19 -21.85
C SER A 4 -55.67 -18.51 -22.10
N PRO A 5 -54.79 -18.48 -21.06
CA PRO A 5 -53.65 -17.54 -20.93
C PRO A 5 -52.33 -18.24 -20.46
N ALA A 6 -51.28 -17.47 -20.07
CA ALA A 6 -50.22 -17.78 -19.05
C ALA A 6 -48.93 -17.01 -19.38
N ALA A 7 -48.48 -16.03 -18.57
CA ALA A 7 -47.68 -16.18 -17.36
C ALA A 7 -46.25 -16.72 -17.61
N PHE A 8 -45.22 -15.87 -17.43
CA PHE A 8 -44.08 -16.22 -16.57
C PHE A 8 -43.32 -14.96 -16.13
N ARG A 9 -43.42 -14.70 -14.83
CA ARG A 9 -42.71 -13.66 -14.08
C ARG A 9 -41.31 -14.20 -13.79
N HIS A 10 -40.26 -13.53 -14.26
CA HIS A 10 -38.91 -13.74 -13.72
C HIS A 10 -38.53 -12.49 -12.91
N PRO A 11 -38.41 -12.58 -11.58
CA PRO A 11 -37.64 -11.59 -10.85
C PRO A 11 -36.17 -11.80 -11.21
N ARG A 12 -35.57 -10.84 -11.94
CA ARG A 12 -34.13 -10.80 -12.14
C ARG A 12 -33.52 -10.48 -10.78
N SER A 13 -33.01 -11.51 -10.11
CA SER A 13 -32.22 -11.37 -8.88
C SER A 13 -31.10 -10.39 -9.17
N LEU A 14 -31.15 -9.22 -8.56
CA LEU A 14 -30.04 -8.28 -8.51
C LEU A 14 -28.95 -8.96 -7.67
N ASN A 15 -27.95 -9.50 -8.37
CA ASN A 15 -26.79 -10.10 -7.75
C ASN A 15 -26.17 -9.06 -6.81
N ALA A 16 -26.21 -9.34 -5.51
CA ALA A 16 -25.51 -8.58 -4.51
C ALA A 16 -24.00 -8.63 -4.83
N ILE A 17 -23.44 -7.48 -5.20
CA ILE A 17 -22.00 -7.26 -5.17
C ILE A 17 -21.59 -7.24 -3.69
N SER A 18 -21.22 -8.41 -3.19
CA SER A 18 -20.52 -8.59 -1.93
C SER A 18 -19.12 -7.99 -2.06
N ASP A 19 -19.02 -6.72 -1.71
CA ASP A 19 -17.78 -5.96 -1.55
C ASP A 19 -17.16 -6.34 -0.19
N ALA A 20 -16.32 -7.38 -0.18
CA ALA A 20 -15.53 -7.80 0.97
C ALA A 20 -14.32 -8.64 0.53
N SER A 21 -13.31 -7.99 -0.06
CA SER A 21 -12.07 -8.66 -0.54
C SER A 21 -10.79 -8.06 0.06
N ALA A 22 -10.85 -7.46 1.24
CA ALA A 22 -9.69 -6.82 1.86
C ALA A 22 -8.60 -7.76 2.47
N PRO A 23 -8.89 -8.97 3.01
CA PRO A 23 -7.84 -9.74 3.71
C PRO A 23 -6.93 -10.57 2.78
N ASP A 24 -7.46 -11.06 1.65
CA ASP A 24 -6.70 -11.96 0.77
C ASP A 24 -5.66 -11.22 -0.09
N GLU A 25 -5.95 -9.99 -0.53
CA GLU A 25 -5.01 -9.21 -1.36
C GLU A 25 -3.77 -8.76 -0.58
N VAL A 26 -3.94 -8.32 0.67
CA VAL A 26 -2.83 -7.86 1.52
C VAL A 26 -1.89 -9.02 1.85
N ASN A 27 -2.44 -10.19 2.18
CA ASN A 27 -1.66 -11.39 2.49
C ASN A 27 -0.90 -11.90 1.26
N ASN A 28 -1.53 -11.88 0.08
CA ASN A 28 -0.90 -12.31 -1.16
C ASN A 28 0.22 -11.33 -1.59
N THR A 29 0.04 -10.03 -1.37
CA THR A 29 1.06 -9.01 -1.61
C THR A 29 2.26 -9.18 -0.69
N ALA A 30 2.04 -9.34 0.62
CA ALA A 30 3.12 -9.61 1.58
C ALA A 30 3.90 -10.89 1.22
N LYS A 31 3.19 -11.95 0.80
CA LYS A 31 3.81 -13.20 0.34
C LYS A 31 4.65 -12.98 -0.92
N ARG A 32 4.16 -12.22 -1.91
CA ARG A 32 4.92 -11.89 -3.14
C ARG A 32 6.16 -11.05 -2.85
N LEU A 33 6.12 -10.18 -1.85
CA LEU A 33 7.24 -9.33 -1.47
C LEU A 33 8.29 -10.04 -0.60
N SER A 34 7.99 -11.24 -0.08
CA SER A 34 8.94 -12.01 0.74
C SER A 34 10.14 -12.55 -0.03
N ILE A 35 10.11 -12.53 -1.36
CA ILE A 35 11.25 -12.82 -2.25
C ILE A 35 12.36 -11.74 -2.18
N TYR A 36 12.03 -10.57 -1.62
CA TYR A 36 12.98 -9.48 -1.40
C TYR A 36 13.52 -9.51 0.03
N LYS A 37 14.79 -9.16 0.16
CA LYS A 37 15.46 -9.02 1.45
C LYS A 37 16.03 -7.62 1.61
N VAL A 38 16.21 -7.23 2.87
CA VAL A 38 16.80 -5.96 3.26
C VAL A 38 18.04 -6.25 4.09
N ILE A 39 19.17 -5.67 3.71
CA ILE A 39 20.36 -5.63 4.54
C ILE A 39 20.37 -4.33 5.36
N ARG A 40 20.39 -4.48 6.69
CA ARG A 40 20.41 -3.34 7.64
C ARG A 40 21.84 -2.82 7.83
N ARG A 41 21.97 -1.65 8.47
CA ARG A 41 23.26 -1.00 8.81
C ARG A 41 24.22 -1.89 9.61
N ASN A 42 23.69 -2.77 10.45
CA ASN A 42 24.47 -3.73 11.24
C ASN A 42 24.84 -5.01 10.48
N GLY A 43 24.58 -5.07 9.16
CA GLY A 43 24.82 -6.23 8.32
C GLY A 43 23.75 -7.33 8.41
N GLN A 44 22.75 -7.20 9.30
CA GLN A 44 21.70 -8.20 9.41
C GLN A 44 20.79 -8.17 8.17
N VAL A 45 20.54 -9.35 7.60
CA VAL A 45 19.61 -9.54 6.50
C VAL A 45 18.25 -10.01 7.03
N THR A 46 17.17 -9.34 6.61
CA THR A 46 15.79 -9.71 6.94
C THR A 46 14.91 -9.69 5.71
N ASN A 47 13.75 -10.34 5.76
CA ASN A 47 12.76 -10.21 4.69
C ASN A 47 12.27 -8.77 4.58
N PHE A 48 12.01 -8.32 3.35
CA PHE A 48 11.34 -7.06 3.11
C PHE A 48 9.90 -7.13 3.67
N ASP A 49 9.49 -6.06 4.32
CA ASP A 49 8.15 -5.92 4.89
C ASP A 49 7.64 -4.51 4.61
N VAL A 50 6.70 -4.43 3.68
CA VAL A 50 6.09 -3.17 3.23
C VAL A 50 5.38 -2.43 4.37
N ASN A 51 4.88 -3.15 5.38
CA ASN A 51 4.18 -2.53 6.51
C ASN A 51 5.08 -1.62 7.34
N LYS A 52 6.41 -1.84 7.30
CA LYS A 52 7.37 -0.94 7.94
C LYS A 52 7.45 0.41 7.23
N ILE A 53 7.32 0.43 5.91
CA ILE A 53 7.25 1.66 5.12
C ILE A 53 5.93 2.37 5.41
N VAL A 54 4.80 1.66 5.35
CA VAL A 54 3.47 2.21 5.67
C VAL A 54 3.47 2.86 7.06
N GLY A 55 3.95 2.14 8.08
CA GLY A 55 3.99 2.67 9.46
C GLY A 55 4.86 3.92 9.60
N ALA A 56 6.03 3.93 8.97
CA ALA A 56 6.94 5.08 9.00
C ALA A 56 6.37 6.29 8.23
N MET A 57 5.76 6.06 7.07
CA MET A 57 5.09 7.11 6.30
C MET A 57 3.90 7.69 7.05
N THR A 58 3.02 6.85 7.59
CA THR A 58 1.86 7.30 8.39
C THR A 58 2.32 8.16 9.56
N LYS A 59 3.37 7.75 10.28
CA LYS A 59 3.93 8.56 11.37
C LYS A 59 4.37 9.94 10.87
N ALA A 60 5.15 10.00 9.79
CA ALA A 60 5.62 11.26 9.23
C ALA A 60 4.47 12.19 8.79
N PHE A 61 3.38 11.65 8.21
CA PHE A 61 2.18 12.41 7.88
C PHE A 61 1.48 12.93 9.14
N LEU A 62 1.32 12.12 10.17
CA LEU A 62 0.68 12.53 11.43
C LEU A 62 1.46 13.59 12.20
N ASP A 63 2.79 13.59 12.08
CA ASP A 63 3.63 14.60 12.71
C ASP A 63 3.51 15.98 12.01
N VAL A 64 3.04 16.01 10.75
CA VAL A 64 2.81 17.25 9.98
C VAL A 64 1.34 17.70 10.05
N GLU A 65 0.41 16.78 9.86
CA GLU A 65 -1.05 17.03 9.78
C GLU A 65 -1.72 17.02 11.17
N GLY A 66 -1.05 16.43 12.17
CA GLY A 66 -1.57 16.27 13.52
C GLY A 66 -2.31 14.95 13.76
N GLN A 67 -2.44 14.60 15.05
CA GLN A 67 -2.97 13.29 15.47
C GLN A 67 -4.44 13.06 15.11
N GLN A 68 -5.22 14.12 14.85
CA GLN A 68 -6.61 14.02 14.39
C GLN A 68 -6.71 13.35 13.02
N ALA A 69 -5.63 13.41 12.22
CA ALA A 69 -5.59 12.85 10.89
C ALA A 69 -5.40 11.32 10.87
N LYS A 70 -5.27 10.66 12.04
CA LYS A 70 -5.16 9.19 12.19
C LYS A 70 -6.28 8.41 11.51
N GLN A 71 -7.50 8.96 11.50
CA GLN A 71 -8.67 8.33 10.89
C GLN A 71 -8.98 8.90 9.50
N SER A 72 -8.10 9.74 8.96
CA SER A 72 -8.29 10.35 7.64
C SER A 72 -8.10 9.31 6.53
N GLY A 73 -9.20 8.93 5.86
CA GLY A 73 -9.17 8.04 4.70
C GLY A 73 -8.22 8.56 3.60
N ARG A 74 -8.20 9.88 3.37
CA ARG A 74 -7.30 10.52 2.39
C ARG A 74 -5.82 10.28 2.71
N ILE A 75 -5.42 10.32 3.99
CA ILE A 75 -4.03 10.05 4.37
C ILE A 75 -3.70 8.59 4.13
N HIS A 76 -4.58 7.67 4.54
CA HIS A 76 -4.39 6.24 4.29
C HIS A 76 -4.23 5.93 2.80
N GLU A 77 -5.10 6.48 1.95
CA GLU A 77 -5.02 6.36 0.49
C GLU A 77 -3.71 6.94 -0.07
N THR A 78 -3.29 8.11 0.43
CA THR A 78 -2.05 8.75 0.01
C THR A 78 -0.84 7.91 0.39
N VAL A 79 -0.77 7.43 1.63
CA VAL A 79 0.31 6.57 2.11
C VAL A 79 0.39 5.28 1.30
N GLN A 80 -0.75 4.64 1.04
CA GLN A 80 -0.81 3.41 0.25
C GLN A 80 -0.26 3.65 -1.17
N ARG A 81 -0.79 4.65 -1.88
CA ARG A 81 -0.35 5.01 -3.24
C ARG A 81 1.16 5.30 -3.32
N LEU A 82 1.69 6.05 -2.34
CA LEU A 82 3.12 6.36 -2.32
C LEU A 82 3.97 5.13 -1.97
N THR A 83 3.49 4.27 -1.07
CA THR A 83 4.15 3.01 -0.72
C THR A 83 4.24 2.08 -1.94
N ASP A 84 3.20 2.00 -2.76
CA ASP A 84 3.20 1.24 -4.00
C ASP A 84 4.21 1.79 -5.00
N ALA A 85 4.31 3.12 -5.12
CA ALA A 85 5.31 3.78 -5.96
C ALA A 85 6.74 3.49 -5.50
N ILE A 86 7.00 3.51 -4.17
CA ILE A 86 8.30 3.17 -3.58
C ILE A 86 8.66 1.72 -3.88
N THR A 87 7.74 0.79 -3.60
CA THR A 87 7.94 -0.65 -3.78
C THR A 87 8.20 -0.98 -5.25
N THR A 88 7.44 -0.37 -6.16
CA THR A 88 7.64 -0.50 -7.60
C THR A 88 9.01 0.03 -8.01
N ALA A 89 9.40 1.21 -7.54
CA ALA A 89 10.68 1.81 -7.90
C ALA A 89 11.89 0.98 -7.43
N LEU A 90 11.83 0.43 -6.22
CA LEU A 90 12.86 -0.44 -5.65
C LEU A 90 13.03 -1.72 -6.46
N PHE A 91 11.93 -2.39 -6.80
CA PHE A 91 11.98 -3.78 -7.25
C PHE A 91 11.72 -3.99 -8.74
N ARG A 92 11.35 -2.96 -9.51
CA ARG A 92 11.10 -3.09 -10.97
C ARG A 92 12.26 -3.70 -11.76
N ARG A 93 13.50 -3.62 -11.26
CA ARG A 93 14.71 -4.17 -11.90
C ARG A 93 15.14 -5.52 -11.33
N MET A 94 14.36 -6.08 -10.40
CA MET A 94 14.64 -7.34 -9.70
C MET A 94 13.39 -8.24 -9.71
N PRO A 95 12.87 -8.64 -10.88
CA PRO A 95 11.61 -9.38 -10.97
C PRO A 95 11.65 -10.73 -10.24
N ASP A 96 12.84 -11.34 -10.14
CA ASP A 96 13.06 -12.65 -9.51
C ASP A 96 13.45 -12.57 -8.02
N GLY A 97 13.32 -11.38 -7.41
CA GLY A 97 13.78 -11.12 -6.05
C GLY A 97 15.19 -10.53 -5.99
N GLY A 98 15.61 -10.16 -4.78
CA GLY A 98 16.88 -9.49 -4.58
C GLY A 98 17.10 -8.98 -3.16
N ILE A 99 18.27 -8.39 -2.92
CA ILE A 99 18.63 -7.76 -1.65
C ILE A 99 18.84 -6.28 -1.89
N VAL A 100 18.20 -5.43 -1.08
CA VAL A 100 18.38 -3.97 -1.09
C VAL A 100 18.98 -3.50 0.23
N HIS A 101 19.76 -2.43 0.21
CA HIS A 101 20.20 -1.81 1.45
C HIS A 101 19.06 -1.01 2.06
N ILE A 102 19.04 -0.91 3.39
CA ILE A 102 18.04 -0.09 4.09
C ILE A 102 18.14 1.39 3.67
N GLU A 103 19.33 1.89 3.34
CA GLU A 103 19.53 3.25 2.84
C GLU A 103 18.82 3.46 1.49
N ASP A 104 18.87 2.49 0.57
CA ASP A 104 18.17 2.58 -0.73
C ASP A 104 16.65 2.73 -0.53
N ILE A 105 16.09 2.06 0.48
CA ILE A 105 14.67 2.19 0.84
C ILE A 105 14.40 3.61 1.36
N GLN A 106 15.25 4.12 2.24
CA GLN A 106 15.10 5.47 2.79
C GLN A 106 15.19 6.54 1.70
N ASP A 107 16.19 6.46 0.83
CA ASP A 107 16.37 7.37 -0.30
C ASP A 107 15.17 7.33 -1.25
N GLN A 108 14.62 6.13 -1.50
CA GLN A 108 13.46 5.98 -2.36
C GLN A 108 12.18 6.56 -1.74
N VAL A 109 12.00 6.45 -0.41
CA VAL A 109 10.91 7.09 0.33
C VAL A 109 11.00 8.61 0.21
N GLU A 110 12.17 9.18 0.48
CA GLU A 110 12.41 10.62 0.35
C GLU A 110 12.13 11.13 -1.06
N LEU A 111 12.67 10.45 -2.07
CA LEU A 111 12.48 10.82 -3.47
C LEU A 111 11.01 10.81 -3.87
N VAL A 112 10.24 9.81 -3.45
CA VAL A 112 8.82 9.69 -3.76
C VAL A 112 8.01 10.79 -3.06
N LEU A 113 8.30 11.08 -1.79
CA LEU A 113 7.66 12.18 -1.06
C LEU A 113 7.94 13.53 -1.71
N MET A 114 9.20 13.80 -2.08
CA MET A 114 9.57 15.04 -2.77
C MET A 114 8.86 15.18 -4.13
N ARG A 115 8.78 14.09 -4.92
CA ARG A 115 8.06 14.09 -6.21
C ARG A 115 6.55 14.26 -6.07
N ALA A 116 5.99 13.81 -4.95
CA ALA A 116 4.57 14.00 -4.63
C ALA A 116 4.27 15.43 -4.12
N GLY A 117 5.27 16.29 -3.95
CA GLY A 117 5.11 17.62 -3.37
C GLY A 117 5.02 17.63 -1.84
N GLU A 118 5.20 16.47 -1.19
CA GLU A 118 5.06 16.28 0.26
C GLU A 118 6.35 16.67 1.02
N GLN A 119 6.88 17.86 0.73
CA GLN A 119 8.18 18.32 1.24
C GLN A 119 8.23 18.43 2.78
N LYS A 120 7.10 18.81 3.41
CA LYS A 120 7.01 18.87 4.88
C LYS A 120 7.08 17.46 5.50
N VAL A 121 6.39 16.50 4.90
CA VAL A 121 6.38 15.10 5.33
C VAL A 121 7.74 14.45 5.09
N ALA A 122 8.39 14.71 3.95
CA ALA A 122 9.76 14.24 3.69
C ALA A 122 10.74 14.72 4.78
N ARG A 123 10.67 16.00 5.16
CA ARG A 123 11.50 16.54 6.24
C ARG A 123 11.19 15.88 7.59
N SER A 124 9.91 15.68 7.90
CA SER A 124 9.49 14.96 9.11
C SER A 124 10.05 13.54 9.14
N TYR A 125 9.93 12.80 8.03
CA TYR A 125 10.44 11.44 7.87
C TYR A 125 11.96 11.35 8.15
N VAL A 126 12.76 12.27 7.59
CA VAL A 126 14.22 12.30 7.78
C VAL A 126 14.62 12.49 9.25
N LEU A 127 13.83 13.20 10.05
CA LEU A 127 14.13 13.40 11.48
C LEU A 127 13.95 12.13 12.33
N TYR A 128 13.26 11.11 11.81
CA TYR A 128 12.94 9.88 12.55
C TYR A 128 13.70 8.62 12.07
N ARG A 129 14.43 8.68 10.95
CA ARG A 129 14.99 7.50 10.25
C ARG A 129 16.29 6.93 10.82
#